data_AF-A0A849C765-F1
#
_entry.id   AF-A0A849C765-F1
#
_cell.length_a   1.000
_cell.length_b   1.000
_cell.length_c   1.000
_cell.angle_alpha   90.00
_cell.angle_beta   90.00
_cell.angle_gamma   90.00
#
_symmetry.space_group_name_H-M   'P 1'
#
loop_
_entity.id
_entity.type
_entity.pdbx_description
1 polymer ?
#
loop_
_entity_poly.entity_id
_entity_poly.type
_entity_poly.pdbx_seq_one_letter_code
_entity_poly.pdbx_strand_id
1 'polypeptide(L)'
;MPQSKRTYYPIPEGWREEVSGTEWLALVTICPIGLFLIVHGLRSTEQYRLPTTVFLISSGILFLCFCAFVPVRQLTRDNLHIDTDRMESAPGRTVVGHTHAATATTAGLYGCLIVSGLTLLVGDVLGDLPADTSQGAPAPFIIAGIVVWSVLYLPVFLVNRSVRRITLTPRAITFPRGALPFSTTVAWKDITAIEAIASRGGGLVKLKARSARQYEPRTVCVDARFIAAGAPAMYWLLRFYYDHPECRPELGDGRAVARAGAYELFDRHRDDCVATPS
;
A
#
# COMPACT_ATOMS: atom_id res chain seq x y z
N MET A 1 -27.04 6.35 28.81
CA MET A 1 -27.28 6.33 27.35
C MET A 1 -26.66 5.05 26.80
N PRO A 2 -27.39 4.20 26.07
CA PRO A 2 -26.81 3.02 25.46
C PRO A 2 -25.76 3.46 24.44
N GLN A 3 -24.51 3.05 24.61
CA GLN A 3 -23.47 3.26 23.62
C GLN A 3 -23.92 2.57 22.34
N SER A 4 -24.12 3.32 21.25
CA SER A 4 -24.30 2.70 19.95
C SER A 4 -23.03 1.92 19.64
N LYS A 5 -23.16 0.60 19.45
CA LYS A 5 -22.05 -0.28 19.11
C LYS A 5 -21.39 0.26 17.86
N ARG A 6 -20.23 0.90 17.99
CA ARG A 6 -19.53 1.50 16.85
C ARG A 6 -19.06 0.37 15.96
N THR A 7 -19.35 0.51 14.67
CA THR A 7 -18.91 -0.43 13.63
C THR A 7 -17.77 0.17 12.80
N TYR A 8 -17.14 1.23 13.30
CA TYR A 8 -16.06 1.91 12.60
C TYR A 8 -15.07 2.64 13.52
N TYR A 9 -13.83 2.74 13.04
CA TYR A 9 -12.79 3.56 13.65
C TYR A 9 -12.87 5.01 13.18
N PRO A 10 -12.79 6.01 14.08
CA PRO A 10 -12.78 7.40 13.67
C PRO A 10 -11.51 7.73 12.88
N ILE A 11 -11.63 8.57 11.86
CA ILE A 11 -10.48 9.04 11.09
C ILE A 11 -9.63 9.95 12.00
N PRO A 12 -8.32 9.69 12.14
CA PRO A 12 -7.41 10.55 12.90
C PRO A 12 -7.43 11.99 12.38
N GLU A 13 -7.35 12.97 13.28
CA GLU A 13 -7.47 14.40 12.92
C GLU A 13 -6.49 14.82 11.82
N GLY A 14 -5.25 14.30 11.87
CA GLY A 14 -4.23 14.57 10.86
C GLY A 14 -4.52 14.00 9.46
N TRP A 15 -5.55 13.18 9.27
CA TRP A 15 -5.92 12.61 7.97
C TRP A 15 -7.19 13.21 7.37
N ARG A 16 -7.77 14.23 7.98
CA ARG A 16 -8.99 14.89 7.51
C ARG A 16 -8.80 15.78 6.28
N GLU A 17 -7.63 15.78 5.65
CA GLU A 17 -7.43 16.50 4.39
C GLU A 17 -8.41 16.01 3.32
N GLU A 18 -9.13 16.96 2.73
CA GLU A 18 -10.00 16.71 1.60
C GLU A 18 -9.21 16.05 0.47
N VAL A 19 -9.80 15.03 -0.14
CA VAL A 19 -9.28 14.44 -1.36
C VAL A 19 -9.14 15.57 -2.37
N SER A 20 -7.90 15.88 -2.76
CA SER A 20 -7.66 16.98 -3.70
C SER A 20 -8.40 16.66 -5.00
N GLY A 21 -9.28 17.56 -5.45
CA GLY A 21 -10.03 17.40 -6.71
C GLY A 21 -9.14 17.11 -7.93
N THR A 22 -7.84 17.38 -7.83
CA THR A 22 -6.82 16.99 -8.82
C THR A 22 -6.71 15.48 -9.04
N GLU A 23 -6.94 14.63 -8.03
CA GLU A 23 -6.90 13.17 -8.19
C GLU A 23 -8.08 12.68 -9.05
N TRP A 24 -9.27 13.23 -8.81
CA TRP A 24 -10.45 12.96 -9.63
C TRP A 24 -10.31 13.50 -11.05
N LEU A 25 -9.74 14.69 -11.20
CA LEU A 25 -9.47 15.27 -12.52
C LEU A 25 -8.44 14.43 -13.31
N ALA A 26 -7.42 13.89 -12.63
CA ALA A 26 -6.49 12.95 -13.24
C ALA A 26 -7.20 11.65 -13.66
N LEU A 27 -8.11 11.12 -12.86
CA LEU A 27 -8.90 9.94 -13.23
C LEU A 27 -9.76 10.18 -14.49
N VAL A 28 -10.46 11.31 -14.52
CA VAL A 28 -11.34 11.69 -15.64
C VAL A 28 -10.55 11.90 -16.93
N THR A 29 -9.29 12.37 -16.84
CA THR A 29 -8.44 12.58 -18.03
C THR A 29 -7.69 11.32 -18.46
N ILE A 30 -7.20 10.51 -17.53
CA ILE A 30 -6.37 9.33 -17.84
C ILE A 30 -7.21 8.15 -18.34
N CYS A 31 -8.42 7.95 -17.80
CA CYS A 31 -9.25 6.80 -18.15
C CYS A 31 -9.66 6.79 -19.65
N PRO A 32 -10.11 7.90 -20.26
CA PRO A 32 -10.38 7.97 -21.69
C PRO A 32 -9.15 7.72 -22.56
N ILE A 33 -7.97 8.16 -22.14
CA ILE A 33 -6.71 7.88 -22.84
C ILE A 33 -6.44 6.38 -22.86
N GLY A 34 -6.58 5.70 -21.71
CA GLY A 34 -6.43 4.26 -21.61
C GLY A 34 -7.40 3.52 -22.54
N LEU A 35 -8.68 3.90 -22.53
CA LEU A 35 -9.70 3.29 -23.39
C LEU A 35 -9.43 3.56 -24.88
N PHE A 36 -9.03 4.78 -25.23
CA PHE A 36 -8.66 5.16 -26.59
C PHE A 36 -7.51 4.30 -27.11
N LEU A 37 -6.47 4.08 -26.30
CA LEU A 37 -5.34 3.22 -26.67
C LEU A 37 -5.77 1.77 -26.89
N ILE A 38 -6.67 1.23 -26.07
CA ILE A 38 -7.20 -0.13 -26.26
C ILE A 38 -7.97 -0.22 -27.58
N VAL A 39 -8.90 0.70 -27.83
CA VAL A 39 -9.69 0.73 -29.07
C VAL A 39 -8.79 0.90 -30.30
N HIS A 40 -7.78 1.76 -30.21
CA HIS A 40 -6.82 1.96 -31.30
C HIS A 40 -5.94 0.72 -31.51
N GLY A 41 -5.54 0.04 -30.44
CA GLY A 41 -4.83 -1.23 -30.50
C GLY A 41 -5.66 -2.31 -31.20
N LEU A 42 -6.93 -2.44 -30.84
CA LEU A 42 -7.87 -3.37 -31.48
C LEU A 42 -8.14 -3.04 -32.95
N ARG A 43 -8.08 -1.77 -33.38
CA ARG A 43 -8.14 -1.43 -34.81
C ARG A 43 -6.83 -1.73 -35.53
N SER A 44 -5.70 -1.59 -34.84
CA SER A 44 -4.37 -1.88 -35.40
C SER A 44 -4.17 -3.36 -35.75
N THR A 45 -4.95 -4.29 -35.18
CA THR A 45 -4.88 -5.72 -35.57
C THR A 45 -5.27 -5.94 -37.01
N GLU A 46 -6.13 -5.09 -37.57
CA GLU A 46 -6.57 -5.18 -38.98
C GLU A 46 -5.42 -4.91 -39.96
N GLN A 47 -4.35 -4.25 -39.51
CA GLN A 47 -3.19 -3.88 -40.32
C GLN A 47 -1.99 -4.82 -40.15
N TYR A 48 -2.16 -5.96 -39.44
CA TYR A 48 -1.10 -6.95 -39.16
C TYR A 48 0.14 -6.42 -38.42
N ARG A 49 0.04 -5.25 -37.76
CA ARG A 49 1.13 -4.68 -36.94
C ARG A 49 1.05 -5.19 -35.50
N LEU A 50 1.54 -6.41 -35.29
CA LEU A 50 1.54 -7.07 -33.98
C LEU A 50 2.24 -6.27 -32.85
N PRO A 51 3.46 -5.72 -33.02
CA PRO A 51 4.12 -5.01 -31.91
C PRO A 51 3.35 -3.75 -31.51
N THR A 52 2.87 -2.97 -32.48
CA THR A 52 2.05 -1.78 -32.21
C THR A 52 0.77 -2.13 -31.47
N THR A 53 0.11 -3.22 -31.86
CA THR A 53 -1.11 -3.71 -31.20
C THR A 53 -0.86 -4.03 -29.73
N VAL A 54 0.16 -4.86 -29.45
CA VAL A 54 0.48 -5.30 -28.09
C VAL A 54 0.81 -4.09 -27.21
N PHE A 55 1.61 -3.16 -27.72
CA PHE A 55 1.99 -1.94 -27.00
C PHE A 55 0.79 -1.07 -26.64
N LEU A 56 -0.12 -0.83 -27.60
CA LEU A 56 -1.29 0.02 -27.40
C LEU A 56 -2.24 -0.60 -26.37
N ILE A 57 -2.49 -1.90 -26.46
CA ILE A 57 -3.36 -2.61 -25.52
C ILE A 57 -2.73 -2.65 -24.12
N SER A 58 -1.45 -3.03 -23.98
CA SER A 58 -0.79 -3.11 -22.69
C SER A 58 -0.67 -1.75 -22.01
N SER A 59 -0.42 -0.69 -22.77
CA SER A 59 -0.38 0.68 -22.26
C SER A 59 -1.77 1.18 -21.86
N GLY A 60 -2.79 0.85 -22.64
CA GLY A 60 -4.18 1.13 -22.28
C GLY A 60 -4.59 0.45 -20.96
N ILE A 61 -4.24 -0.82 -20.78
CA ILE A 61 -4.47 -1.55 -19.52
C ILE A 61 -3.66 -0.92 -18.39
N LEU A 62 -2.41 -0.51 -18.61
CA LEU A 62 -1.59 0.19 -17.61
C LEU A 62 -2.33 1.44 -17.07
N PHE A 63 -2.89 2.26 -17.97
CA PHE A 63 -3.67 3.44 -17.58
C PHE A 63 -4.93 3.07 -16.82
N LEU A 64 -5.66 2.03 -17.24
CA LEU A 64 -6.83 1.56 -16.49
C LEU A 64 -6.46 1.01 -15.10
N CYS A 65 -5.35 0.29 -14.98
CA CYS A 65 -4.83 -0.17 -13.69
C CYS A 65 -4.43 1.01 -12.79
N PHE A 66 -3.84 2.06 -13.36
CA PHE A 66 -3.53 3.29 -12.63
C PHE A 66 -4.81 3.99 -12.17
N CYS A 67 -5.84 4.04 -13.02
CA CYS A 67 -7.14 4.56 -12.66
C CYS A 67 -7.81 3.73 -11.56
N ALA A 68 -7.69 2.40 -11.57
CA ALA A 68 -8.22 1.52 -10.54
C ALA A 68 -7.43 1.62 -9.21
N PHE A 69 -6.17 2.02 -9.25
CA PHE A 69 -5.34 2.18 -8.06
C PHE A 69 -5.84 3.30 -7.13
N VAL A 70 -6.34 4.40 -7.69
CA VAL A 70 -6.88 5.54 -6.92
C VAL A 70 -8.11 5.17 -6.06
N PRO A 71 -9.20 4.59 -6.61
CA PRO A 71 -10.34 4.19 -5.80
C PRO A 71 -9.98 3.05 -4.86
N VAL A 72 -9.09 2.11 -5.24
CA VAL A 72 -8.61 1.08 -4.29
C VAL A 72 -7.95 1.73 -3.08
N ARG A 73 -7.09 2.74 -3.31
CA ARG A 73 -6.42 3.50 -2.24
C ARG A 73 -7.40 4.33 -1.40
N GLN A 74 -8.40 4.94 -2.02
CA GLN A 74 -9.45 5.67 -1.32
C GLN A 74 -10.32 4.73 -0.48
N LEU A 75 -10.73 3.60 -1.06
CA LEU A 75 -11.48 2.57 -0.35
C LEU A 75 -10.70 2.06 0.86
N THR A 76 -9.40 1.79 0.79
CA THR A 76 -8.65 1.39 2.00
C THR A 76 -8.38 2.53 2.99
N ARG A 77 -8.34 3.78 2.54
CA ARG A 77 -8.26 4.96 3.42
C ARG A 77 -9.56 5.12 4.21
N ASP A 78 -10.69 4.99 3.51
CA ASP A 78 -12.03 5.23 4.02
C ASP A 78 -12.70 3.93 4.49
N ASN A 79 -12.02 2.78 4.37
CA ASN A 79 -12.50 1.51 4.89
C ASN A 79 -12.48 1.60 6.41
N LEU A 80 -13.67 1.92 6.88
CA LEU A 80 -14.11 1.91 8.26
C LEU A 80 -14.35 0.48 8.78
N HIS A 81 -14.42 -0.50 7.86
CA HIS A 81 -14.61 -1.90 8.18
C HIS A 81 -13.29 -2.67 8.16
N ILE A 82 -13.03 -3.44 9.22
CA ILE A 82 -11.84 -4.27 9.30
C ILE A 82 -12.12 -5.60 8.59
N ASP A 83 -11.29 -5.92 7.60
CA ASP A 83 -11.17 -7.29 7.10
C ASP A 83 -10.32 -8.11 8.08
N THR A 84 -10.97 -8.68 9.10
CA THR A 84 -10.31 -9.46 10.16
C THR A 84 -9.70 -10.74 9.63
N ASP A 85 -10.19 -11.26 8.51
CA ASP A 85 -9.70 -12.49 7.87
C ASP A 85 -8.25 -12.34 7.37
N ARG A 86 -7.77 -11.09 7.29
CA ARG A 86 -6.40 -10.73 6.86
C ARG A 86 -5.49 -10.30 8.01
N MET A 87 -6.01 -10.29 9.22
CA MET A 87 -5.22 -10.22 10.44
C MET A 87 -4.94 -11.64 10.91
N GLU A 88 -3.79 -12.17 10.50
CA GLU A 88 -3.35 -13.50 10.92
C GLU A 88 -2.74 -13.39 12.33
N SER A 89 -3.33 -14.05 13.32
CA SER A 89 -2.62 -14.36 14.56
C SER A 89 -1.69 -15.54 14.30
N ALA A 90 -0.39 -15.35 14.49
CA ALA A 90 0.60 -16.40 14.49
C ALA A 90 1.23 -16.49 15.90
N PRO A 91 1.80 -17.64 16.30
CA PRO A 91 2.39 -17.78 17.62
C PRO A 91 3.39 -16.66 17.93
N GLY A 92 3.07 -15.81 18.92
CA GLY A 92 3.91 -14.71 19.36
C GLY A 92 3.86 -13.44 18.50
N ARG A 93 2.96 -13.34 17.50
CA ARG A 93 2.84 -12.16 16.64
C ARG A 93 1.48 -12.00 15.96
N THR A 94 1.05 -10.75 15.80
CA THR A 94 -0.08 -10.36 14.95
C THR A 94 0.46 -9.86 13.62
N VAL A 95 -0.01 -10.43 12.51
CA VAL A 95 0.42 -10.10 11.16
C VAL A 95 -0.73 -9.48 10.38
N VAL A 96 -0.52 -8.27 9.86
CA VAL A 96 -1.51 -7.58 9.05
C VAL A 96 -0.99 -7.44 7.62
N GLY A 97 -1.71 -8.04 6.67
CA GLY A 97 -1.34 -8.07 5.25
C GLY A 97 -1.93 -6.93 4.42
N HIS A 98 -1.51 -6.85 3.16
CA HIS A 98 -2.15 -5.98 2.17
C HIS A 98 -3.49 -6.54 1.66
N THR A 99 -4.38 -5.66 1.19
CA THR A 99 -5.62 -6.09 0.49
C THR A 99 -5.30 -6.85 -0.81
N HIS A 100 -6.21 -7.75 -1.23
CA HIS A 100 -6.10 -8.40 -2.55
C HIS A 100 -6.14 -7.37 -3.66
N ALA A 101 -7.02 -6.35 -3.54
CA ALA A 101 -7.13 -5.29 -4.51
C ALA A 101 -5.81 -4.52 -4.68
N ALA A 102 -5.16 -4.10 -3.58
CA ALA A 102 -3.86 -3.43 -3.63
C ALA A 102 -2.76 -4.32 -4.22
N THR A 103 -2.75 -5.61 -3.86
CA THR A 103 -1.76 -6.56 -4.39
C THR A 103 -1.96 -6.79 -5.89
N ALA A 104 -3.21 -7.02 -6.34
CA ALA A 104 -3.55 -7.28 -7.73
C ALA A 104 -3.32 -6.05 -8.62
N THR A 105 -3.72 -4.87 -8.17
CA THR A 105 -3.47 -3.61 -8.91
C THR A 105 -1.99 -3.31 -9.02
N THR A 106 -1.21 -3.49 -7.95
CA THR A 106 0.25 -3.30 -7.99
C THR A 106 0.91 -4.31 -8.95
N ALA A 107 0.54 -5.59 -8.86
CA ALA A 107 1.07 -6.62 -9.76
C ALA A 107 0.69 -6.36 -11.23
N GLY A 108 -0.56 -5.96 -11.48
CA GLY A 108 -1.05 -5.58 -12.80
C GLY A 108 -0.32 -4.39 -13.39
N LEU A 109 -0.07 -3.34 -12.59
CA LEU A 109 0.71 -2.18 -13.00
C LEU A 109 2.12 -2.57 -13.46
N TYR A 110 2.86 -3.33 -12.66
CA TYR A 110 4.20 -3.78 -13.04
C TYR A 110 4.17 -4.74 -14.23
N GLY A 111 3.21 -5.66 -14.29
CA GLY A 111 3.05 -6.57 -15.43
C GLY A 111 2.83 -5.81 -16.74
N CYS A 112 1.93 -4.83 -16.75
CA CYS A 112 1.68 -4.00 -17.93
C CYS A 112 2.89 -3.14 -18.29
N LEU A 113 3.59 -2.59 -17.28
CA LEU A 113 4.80 -1.79 -17.49
C LEU A 113 5.92 -2.61 -18.17
N ILE A 114 6.08 -3.87 -17.77
CA ILE A 114 7.03 -4.80 -18.39
C ILE A 114 6.64 -5.06 -19.85
N VAL A 115 5.38 -5.43 -20.10
CA VAL A 115 4.91 -5.75 -21.47
C VAL A 115 5.00 -4.54 -22.39
N SER A 116 4.51 -3.37 -21.96
CA SER A 116 4.60 -2.13 -22.74
C SER A 116 6.05 -1.74 -23.01
N GLY A 117 6.91 -1.78 -21.99
CA GLY A 117 8.30 -1.39 -22.13
C GLY A 117 9.10 -2.35 -23.04
N LEU A 118 8.91 -3.67 -22.90
CA LEU A 118 9.54 -4.64 -23.79
C LEU A 118 9.08 -4.46 -25.24
N THR A 119 7.80 -4.20 -25.46
CA THR A 119 7.26 -4.00 -26.82
C THR A 119 7.85 -2.75 -27.47
N LEU A 120 8.06 -1.67 -26.70
CA LEU A 120 8.77 -0.48 -27.19
C LEU A 120 10.23 -0.78 -27.55
N LEU A 121 10.96 -1.49 -26.68
CA LEU A 121 12.36 -1.83 -26.94
C LEU A 121 12.51 -2.73 -28.18
N VAL A 122 11.61 -3.70 -28.35
CA VAL A 122 11.59 -4.56 -29.54
C VAL A 122 11.24 -3.76 -30.80
N GLY A 123 10.24 -2.87 -30.73
CA GLY A 123 9.87 -2.00 -31.84
C GLY A 123 11.00 -1.04 -32.26
N ASP A 124 11.78 -0.54 -31.30
CA ASP A 124 12.96 0.30 -31.55
C ASP A 124 14.04 -0.48 -32.31
N VAL A 125 14.36 -1.69 -31.84
CA VAL A 125 15.35 -2.57 -32.48
C VAL A 125 14.93 -3.01 -33.88
N LEU A 126 13.63 -3.23 -34.12
CA LEU A 126 13.08 -3.62 -35.42
C LEU A 126 12.96 -2.44 -36.40
N GLY A 127 13.13 -1.19 -35.94
CA GLY A 127 12.93 0.00 -36.76
C GLY A 127 11.47 0.31 -37.09
N ASP A 128 10.53 -0.28 -36.35
CA ASP A 128 9.08 -0.10 -36.53
C ASP A 128 8.56 1.17 -35.82
N LEU A 129 9.40 1.82 -35.00
CA LEU A 129 9.06 3.07 -34.33
C LEU A 129 9.40 4.29 -35.21
N PRO A 130 8.59 5.35 -35.20
CA PRO A 130 8.87 6.57 -35.96
C PRO A 130 10.22 7.14 -35.55
N ALA A 131 11.11 7.37 -36.53
CA ALA A 131 12.49 7.83 -36.32
C ALA A 131 12.60 9.15 -35.54
N ASP A 132 11.55 9.96 -35.51
CA ASP A 132 11.51 11.22 -34.75
C ASP A 132 11.47 11.02 -33.23
N THR A 133 11.13 9.81 -32.76
CA THR A 133 11.01 9.51 -31.32
C THR A 133 12.37 9.29 -30.64
N SER A 134 13.40 8.90 -31.41
CA SER A 134 14.71 8.46 -30.89
C SER A 134 15.83 9.49 -31.04
N GLN A 135 15.63 10.58 -31.81
CA GLN A 135 16.73 11.47 -32.22
C GLN A 135 17.25 12.45 -31.14
N GLY A 136 16.69 12.50 -29.93
CA GLY A 136 17.09 13.53 -28.95
C GLY A 136 17.10 13.15 -27.46
N ALA A 137 16.74 11.93 -27.07
CA ALA A 137 16.57 11.59 -25.65
C ALA A 137 17.15 10.21 -25.29
N PRO A 138 17.68 10.01 -24.06
CA PRO A 138 18.06 8.70 -23.52
C PRO A 138 16.87 7.76 -23.26
N ALA A 139 15.77 7.93 -24.00
CA ALA A 139 14.51 7.23 -23.84
C ALA A 139 14.64 5.69 -23.84
N PRO A 140 15.36 5.03 -24.77
CA PRO A 140 15.43 3.56 -24.76
C PRO A 140 16.18 3.04 -23.54
N PHE A 141 17.25 3.72 -23.09
CA PHE A 141 17.99 3.32 -21.89
C PHE A 141 17.17 3.51 -20.61
N ILE A 142 16.38 4.59 -20.53
CA ILE A 142 15.47 4.81 -19.39
C ILE A 142 14.38 3.74 -19.37
N ILE A 143 13.75 3.45 -20.50
CA ILE A 143 12.71 2.43 -20.62
C ILE A 143 13.30 1.06 -20.25
N ALA A 144 14.47 0.71 -20.78
CA ALA A 144 15.17 -0.52 -20.42
C ALA A 144 15.44 -0.60 -18.91
N GLY A 145 15.91 0.50 -18.29
CA GLY A 145 16.12 0.57 -16.85
C GLY A 145 14.83 0.33 -16.05
N ILE A 146 13.72 0.94 -16.45
CA ILE A 146 12.40 0.77 -15.82
C ILE A 146 11.90 -0.67 -15.96
N VAL A 147 12.05 -1.27 -17.16
CA VAL A 147 11.66 -2.66 -17.42
C VAL A 147 12.49 -3.61 -16.57
N VAL A 148 13.82 -3.47 -16.58
CA VAL A 148 14.73 -4.31 -15.78
C VAL A 148 14.37 -4.20 -14.30
N TRP A 149 14.18 -2.98 -13.79
CA TRP A 149 13.76 -2.78 -12.41
C TRP A 149 12.42 -3.47 -12.10
N SER A 150 11.44 -3.35 -13.00
CA SER A 150 10.11 -3.94 -12.83
C SER A 150 10.13 -5.47 -12.86
N VAL A 151 10.91 -6.05 -13.78
CA VAL A 151 11.13 -7.50 -13.90
C VAL A 151 11.82 -8.05 -12.65
N LEU A 152 12.78 -7.32 -12.07
CA LEU A 152 13.44 -7.74 -10.83
C LEU A 152 12.53 -7.56 -9.61
N TYR A 153 11.77 -6.48 -9.55
CA TYR A 153 10.94 -6.14 -8.38
C TYR A 153 9.66 -6.99 -8.29
N LEU A 154 8.98 -7.26 -9.41
CA LEU A 154 7.69 -7.95 -9.39
C LEU A 154 7.76 -9.35 -8.75
N PRO A 155 8.72 -10.23 -9.06
CA PRO A 155 8.87 -11.53 -8.39
C PRO A 155 9.17 -11.37 -6.90
N VAL A 156 10.03 -10.41 -6.52
CA VAL A 156 10.32 -10.13 -5.11
C VAL A 156 9.04 -9.68 -4.39
N PHE A 157 8.24 -8.82 -5.01
CA PHE A 157 6.96 -8.37 -4.47
C PHE A 157 5.96 -9.54 -4.33
N LEU A 158 5.85 -10.41 -5.33
CA LEU A 158 4.89 -11.52 -5.35
C LEU A 158 5.28 -12.68 -4.42
N VAL A 159 6.57 -12.99 -4.32
CA VAL A 159 7.07 -14.10 -3.49
C VAL A 159 7.28 -13.64 -2.05
N ASN A 160 7.86 -12.46 -1.84
CA ASN A 160 8.20 -12.02 -0.51
C ASN A 160 7.00 -11.40 0.21
N ARG A 161 6.39 -12.20 1.09
CA ARG A 161 5.28 -11.74 1.92
C ARG A 161 5.71 -10.66 2.93
N SER A 162 7.00 -10.55 3.28
CA SER A 162 7.47 -9.54 4.26
C SER A 162 7.32 -8.11 3.74
N VAL A 163 7.44 -7.90 2.43
CA VAL A 163 7.26 -6.59 1.78
C VAL A 163 5.81 -6.11 1.89
N ARG A 164 4.87 -7.04 2.12
CA ARG A 164 3.42 -6.80 2.13
C ARG A 164 2.79 -7.02 3.51
N ARG A 165 3.58 -7.22 4.57
CA ARG A 165 3.07 -7.57 5.89
C ARG A 165 3.70 -6.70 6.95
N ILE A 166 2.85 -6.18 7.83
CA ILE A 166 3.29 -5.55 9.07
C ILE A 166 3.13 -6.56 10.17
N THR A 167 4.20 -6.76 10.94
CA THR A 167 4.21 -7.70 12.04
C THR A 167 4.29 -6.91 13.34
N LEU A 168 3.28 -7.09 14.20
CA LEU A 168 3.24 -6.57 15.54
C LEU A 168 3.61 -7.72 16.49
N THR A 169 4.60 -7.50 17.34
CA THR A 169 4.94 -8.44 18.42
C THR A 169 4.83 -7.72 19.75
N PRO A 170 4.74 -8.42 20.89
CA PRO A 170 4.74 -7.76 22.20
C PRO A 170 5.97 -6.88 22.47
N ARG A 171 7.10 -7.14 21.78
CA ARG A 171 8.39 -6.46 22.00
C ARG A 171 8.69 -5.35 20.99
N ALA A 172 8.25 -5.53 19.75
CA ALA A 172 8.62 -4.65 18.66
C ALA A 172 7.59 -4.65 17.53
N ILE A 173 7.74 -3.67 16.66
CA ILE A 173 6.98 -3.54 15.44
C ILE A 173 7.90 -3.66 14.24
N THR A 174 7.54 -4.51 13.30
CA THR A 174 8.31 -4.74 12.07
C THR A 174 7.49 -4.33 10.86
N PHE A 175 8.04 -3.39 10.09
CA PHE A 175 7.44 -2.86 8.87
C PHE A 175 8.36 -3.07 7.67
N PRO A 176 7.83 -3.26 6.46
CA PRO A 176 8.63 -3.27 5.25
C PRO A 176 9.27 -1.91 5.00
N ARG A 177 10.54 -1.88 4.57
CA ARG A 177 11.29 -0.66 4.23
C ARG A 177 11.55 -0.59 2.73
N GLY A 178 10.69 0.14 2.03
CA GLY A 178 10.83 0.39 0.60
C GLY A 178 10.53 -0.84 -0.26
N ALA A 179 11.07 -0.82 -1.48
CA ALA A 179 10.86 -1.84 -2.51
C ALA A 179 11.78 -3.07 -2.37
N LEU A 180 12.52 -3.20 -1.28
CA LEU A 180 13.46 -4.30 -1.09
C LEU A 180 12.98 -5.19 0.06
N PRO A 181 13.46 -6.45 0.15
CA PRO A 181 13.08 -7.39 1.19
C PRO A 181 13.56 -6.99 2.60
N PHE A 182 13.93 -5.72 2.79
CA PHE A 182 14.38 -5.18 4.06
C PHE A 182 13.18 -4.78 4.91
N SER A 183 13.17 -5.25 6.16
CA SER A 183 12.23 -4.81 7.16
C SER A 183 12.92 -3.94 8.19
N THR A 184 12.25 -2.88 8.65
CA THR A 184 12.68 -2.12 9.81
C THR A 184 11.91 -2.60 11.02
N THR A 185 12.64 -3.05 12.04
CA THR A 185 12.08 -3.37 13.36
C THR A 185 12.34 -2.23 14.32
N VAL A 186 11.31 -1.77 15.02
CA VAL A 186 11.36 -0.71 16.02
C VAL A 186 10.80 -1.30 17.32
N ALA A 187 11.58 -1.29 18.41
CA ALA A 187 11.08 -1.77 19.69
C ALA A 187 10.06 -0.79 20.27
N TRP A 188 9.01 -1.30 20.91
CA TRP A 188 7.96 -0.43 21.49
C TRP A 188 8.53 0.57 22.50
N LYS A 189 9.51 0.15 23.29
CA LYS A 189 10.19 0.99 24.29
C LYS A 189 10.94 2.19 23.69
N ASP A 190 11.33 2.09 22.42
CA ASP A 190 12.08 3.14 21.74
C ASP A 190 11.14 4.16 21.11
N ILE A 191 9.86 3.83 20.91
CA ILE A 191 8.86 4.73 20.35
C ILE A 191 8.54 5.82 21.39
N THR A 192 8.60 7.08 20.95
CA THR A 192 8.32 8.25 21.79
C THR A 192 7.03 8.95 21.41
N ALA A 193 6.56 8.76 20.18
CA ALA A 193 5.29 9.29 19.72
C ALA A 193 4.79 8.51 18.51
N ILE A 194 3.46 8.38 18.44
CA ILE A 194 2.72 7.91 17.27
C ILE A 194 1.79 9.04 16.83
N GLU A 195 2.00 9.54 15.62
CA GLU A 195 1.28 10.69 15.06
C GLU A 195 0.72 10.34 13.67
N ALA A 196 -0.50 10.76 13.38
CA ALA A 196 -1.05 10.70 12.04
C ALA A 196 -0.50 11.89 11.21
N ILE A 197 0.16 11.61 10.09
CA ILE A 197 0.72 12.67 9.22
C ILE A 197 -0.34 13.07 8.19
N ALA A 198 -0.57 14.37 8.07
CA ALA A 198 -1.22 14.97 6.91
C ALA A 198 -0.32 14.74 5.68
N SER A 199 -0.75 13.81 4.83
CA SER A 199 -0.07 13.44 3.61
C SER A 199 -1.09 13.43 2.50
N ARG A 200 -0.68 13.84 1.30
CA ARG A 200 -1.51 13.80 0.09
C ARG A 200 -2.06 12.37 -0.09
N GLY A 201 -3.34 12.19 0.22
CA GLY A 201 -4.08 10.92 0.19
C GLY A 201 -4.12 10.12 1.50
N GLY A 202 -3.81 10.72 2.66
CA GLY A 202 -3.99 10.16 4.00
C GLY A 202 -3.18 8.90 4.31
N GLY A 203 -3.41 8.31 5.48
CA GLY A 203 -3.00 6.94 5.81
C GLY A 203 -1.51 6.72 6.14
N LEU A 204 -0.71 7.78 6.30
CA LEU A 204 0.66 7.65 6.81
C LEU A 204 0.69 7.81 8.33
N VAL A 205 1.31 6.83 9.01
CA VAL A 205 1.56 6.87 10.45
C VAL A 205 3.03 7.19 10.70
N LYS A 206 3.30 8.27 11.44
CA LYS A 206 4.63 8.63 11.94
C LYS A 206 4.91 7.90 13.24
N LEU A 207 6.02 7.20 13.28
CA LEU A 207 6.60 6.67 14.50
C LEU A 207 7.89 7.42 14.76
N LYS A 208 7.93 8.19 15.85
CA LYS A 208 9.17 8.78 16.34
C LYS A 208 9.80 7.75 17.29
N ALA A 209 11.03 7.36 17.02
CA ALA A 209 11.77 6.40 17.82
C ALA A 209 13.12 6.97 18.27
N ARG A 210 13.52 6.67 19.51
CA ARG A 210 14.87 6.98 19.99
C ARG A 210 15.89 6.21 19.17
N SER A 211 16.92 6.92 18.73
CA SER A 211 18.05 6.33 18.04
C SER A 211 19.22 6.28 19.01
N ALA A 212 19.79 5.10 19.24
CA ALA A 212 21.02 4.99 20.03
C ALA A 212 22.23 5.67 19.35
N ARG A 213 22.14 5.95 18.05
CA ARG A 213 23.23 6.50 17.23
C ARG A 213 23.06 7.97 16.85
N GLN A 214 21.88 8.55 17.03
CA GLN A 214 21.58 9.91 16.59
C GLN A 214 20.98 10.69 17.76
N TYR A 215 21.42 11.94 17.93
CA TYR A 215 20.87 12.85 18.93
C TYR A 215 19.41 13.19 18.64
N GLU A 216 19.03 13.22 17.36
CA GLU A 216 17.65 13.41 16.92
C GLU A 216 16.86 12.09 16.87
N PRO A 217 15.56 12.12 17.23
CA PRO A 217 14.71 10.95 17.14
C PRO A 217 14.54 10.52 15.68
N ARG A 218 14.78 9.24 15.42
CA ARG A 218 14.57 8.63 14.11
C ARG A 218 13.08 8.61 13.81
N THR A 219 12.71 9.21 12.68
CA THR A 219 11.34 9.13 12.17
C THR A 219 11.20 7.90 11.26
N VAL A 220 10.19 7.08 11.51
CA VAL A 220 9.78 5.97 10.64
C VAL A 220 8.35 6.23 10.19
N CYS A 221 8.11 6.28 8.88
CA CYS A 221 6.79 6.42 8.31
C CYS A 221 6.27 5.04 7.89
N VAL A 222 5.06 4.71 8.32
CA VAL A 222 4.36 3.48 7.96
C VAL A 222 3.21 3.84 7.05
N ASP A 223 3.16 3.23 5.86
CA ASP A 223 2.05 3.39 4.94
C ASP A 223 0.93 2.41 5.30
N ALA A 224 -0.15 2.94 5.89
CA ALA A 224 -1.30 2.17 6.31
C ALA A 224 -2.36 2.03 5.22
N ARG A 225 -2.21 2.71 4.08
CA ARG A 225 -3.24 2.77 3.02
C ARG A 225 -3.43 1.47 2.26
N PHE A 226 -2.48 0.55 2.33
CA PHE A 226 -2.59 -0.71 1.59
C PHE A 226 -2.92 -1.89 2.49
N ILE A 227 -3.06 -1.65 3.80
CA ILE A 227 -3.31 -2.66 4.81
C ILE A 227 -4.78 -3.08 4.78
N ALA A 228 -5.02 -4.39 4.85
CA ALA A 228 -6.37 -4.95 4.83
C ALA A 228 -7.26 -4.53 6.00
N ALA A 229 -6.66 -4.25 7.16
CA ALA A 229 -7.33 -3.69 8.32
C ALA A 229 -7.99 -2.32 8.07
N GLY A 230 -7.59 -1.60 7.02
CA GLY A 230 -7.90 -0.19 6.84
C GLY A 230 -6.89 0.69 7.58
N ALA A 231 -6.66 1.89 7.03
CA ALA A 231 -5.69 2.81 7.60
C ALA A 231 -6.07 3.28 9.03
N PRO A 232 -7.34 3.66 9.32
CA PRO A 232 -7.72 4.15 10.65
C PRO A 232 -7.56 3.07 11.72
N ALA A 233 -8.00 1.84 11.45
CA ALA A 233 -7.86 0.72 12.37
C ALA A 233 -6.39 0.47 12.72
N MET A 234 -5.49 0.49 11.72
CA MET A 234 -4.07 0.30 11.98
C MET A 234 -3.48 1.42 12.84
N TYR A 235 -3.87 2.68 12.60
CA TYR A 235 -3.43 3.79 13.44
C TYR A 235 -3.86 3.60 14.90
N TRP A 236 -5.14 3.28 15.13
CA TRP A 236 -5.67 3.08 16.49
C TRP A 236 -5.09 1.84 17.17
N LEU A 237 -4.83 0.77 16.42
CA LEU A 237 -4.13 -0.42 16.92
C LEU A 237 -2.74 -0.09 17.43
N LEU A 238 -1.96 0.63 16.61
CA LEU A 238 -0.63 1.08 16.99
C LEU A 238 -0.66 2.02 18.20
N ARG A 239 -1.62 2.95 18.21
CA ARG A 239 -1.78 3.93 19.29
C ARG A 239 -2.18 3.25 20.61
N PHE A 240 -3.14 2.33 20.58
CA PHE A 240 -3.61 1.60 21.74
C PHE A 240 -2.47 0.83 22.43
N TYR A 241 -1.71 0.01 21.69
CA TYR A 241 -0.60 -0.75 22.28
C TYR A 241 0.63 0.09 22.63
N TYR A 242 0.71 1.30 22.08
CA TYR A 242 1.67 2.29 22.54
C TYR A 242 1.29 2.84 23.91
N ASP A 243 0.03 3.28 24.08
CA ASP A 243 -0.50 3.85 25.31
C ASP A 243 -0.72 2.80 26.43
N HIS A 244 -0.92 1.53 26.06
CA HIS A 244 -1.17 0.39 26.96
C HIS A 244 -0.12 -0.72 26.86
N PRO A 245 1.09 -0.53 27.45
CA PRO A 245 2.15 -1.53 27.41
C PRO A 245 1.75 -2.88 28.04
N GLU A 246 0.87 -2.87 29.02
CA GLU A 246 0.34 -4.03 29.73
C GLU A 246 -0.46 -4.98 28.83
N CYS A 247 -1.14 -4.47 27.81
CA CYS A 247 -1.96 -5.28 26.90
C CYS A 247 -1.13 -5.85 25.74
N ARG A 248 0.14 -5.47 25.56
CA ARG A 248 1.01 -5.97 24.47
C ARG A 248 1.13 -7.49 24.35
N PRO A 249 1.03 -8.31 25.43
CA PRO A 249 0.96 -9.76 25.29
C PRO A 249 -0.17 -10.24 24.35
N GLU A 250 -1.26 -9.47 24.21
CA GLU A 250 -2.37 -9.76 23.28
C GLU A 250 -1.93 -9.78 21.80
N LEU A 251 -0.83 -9.08 21.46
CA LEU A 251 -0.22 -9.14 20.13
C LEU A 251 0.45 -10.49 19.86
N GLY A 252 0.66 -11.31 20.88
CA GLY A 252 1.27 -12.64 20.77
C GLY A 252 0.29 -13.80 20.76
N ASP A 253 -0.94 -13.58 21.24
CA ASP A 253 -1.95 -14.63 21.45
C ASP A 253 -3.17 -14.50 20.51
N GLY A 254 -3.30 -13.39 19.79
CA GLY A 254 -4.37 -13.14 18.83
C GLY A 254 -5.57 -12.36 19.37
N ARG A 255 -5.63 -12.07 20.67
CA ARG A 255 -6.68 -11.21 21.25
C ARG A 255 -6.66 -9.81 20.66
N ALA A 256 -5.50 -9.34 20.19
CA ALA A 256 -5.39 -8.07 19.48
C ALA A 256 -6.26 -8.01 18.21
N VAL A 257 -6.39 -9.14 17.49
CA VAL A 257 -7.22 -9.22 16.28
C VAL A 257 -8.70 -9.16 16.64
N ALA A 258 -9.10 -9.90 17.68
CA ALA A 258 -10.47 -9.88 18.18
C ALA A 258 -10.86 -8.47 18.66
N ARG A 259 -9.96 -7.80 19.40
CA ARG A 259 -10.15 -6.42 19.89
C ARG A 259 -10.27 -5.42 18.75
N ALA A 260 -9.45 -5.58 17.71
CA ALA A 260 -9.55 -4.78 16.50
C ALA A 260 -10.92 -4.98 15.84
N GLY A 261 -11.32 -6.23 15.58
CA GLY A 261 -12.63 -6.55 14.97
C GLY A 261 -13.83 -6.09 15.80
N ALA A 262 -13.69 -6.03 17.14
CA ALA A 262 -14.72 -5.57 18.06
C ALA A 262 -14.83 -4.03 18.16
N TYR A 263 -13.95 -3.27 17.49
CA TYR A 263 -13.90 -1.80 17.55
C TYR A 263 -13.50 -1.20 18.91
N GLU A 264 -12.87 -2.01 19.77
CA GLU A 264 -12.55 -1.64 21.17
C GLU A 264 -11.25 -0.85 21.31
N LEU A 265 -10.43 -0.72 20.25
CA LEU A 265 -9.15 0.00 20.32
C LEU A 265 -9.29 1.52 20.53
N PHE A 266 -10.50 2.06 20.33
CA PHE A 266 -10.79 3.48 20.52
C PHE A 266 -11.42 3.78 21.89
N ASP A 267 -12.04 2.78 22.53
CA ASP A 267 -12.72 3.01 23.79
C ASP A 267 -11.73 3.06 24.94
N ARG A 268 -11.88 4.10 25.75
CA ARG A 268 -10.97 4.50 26.83
C ARG A 268 -11.11 3.60 28.06
N HIS A 269 -11.59 2.37 27.92
CA HIS A 269 -11.76 1.43 29.02
C HIS A 269 -10.43 0.77 29.35
N ARG A 270 -9.74 1.43 30.27
CA ARG A 270 -8.53 1.02 30.96
C ARG A 270 -8.68 -0.31 31.73
N ASP A 271 -9.90 -0.78 31.95
CA ASP A 271 -10.20 -1.81 32.94
C ASP A 271 -10.18 -3.24 32.35
N ASP A 272 -10.24 -3.40 31.03
CA ASP A 272 -10.39 -4.72 30.39
C ASP A 272 -9.06 -5.49 30.20
N CYS A 273 -7.91 -4.85 30.37
CA CYS A 273 -6.62 -5.56 30.28
C CYS A 273 -6.27 -6.38 31.54
N VAL A 274 -7.07 -6.26 32.61
CA VAL A 274 -6.84 -6.97 33.89
C VAL A 274 -7.76 -8.19 34.06
N ALA A 275 -8.85 -8.29 33.30
CA ALA A 275 -9.85 -9.34 33.48
C ALA A 275 -9.74 -10.45 32.43
N THR A 276 -8.81 -11.39 32.62
CA THR A 276 -9.07 -12.84 32.37
C THR A 276 -7.90 -13.70 32.86
N PRO A 277 -7.92 -14.10 34.14
CA PRO A 277 -7.43 -15.39 34.57
C PRO A 277 -8.62 -16.31 34.87
N SER A 278 -8.89 -17.25 33.98
CA SER A 278 -9.48 -18.56 34.30
C SER A 278 -9.28 -19.53 33.14
#